data_AF-A0A4Z0EHA1-F1
#
_entry.id   AF-A0A4Z0EHA1-F1
#
_cell.length_a   1.000
_cell.length_b   1.000
_cell.length_c   1.000
_cell.angle_alpha   90.00
_cell.angle_beta   90.00
_cell.angle_gamma   90.00
#
_symmetry.space_group_name_H-M   'P 1'
#
loop_
_entity.id
_entity.type
_entity.pdbx_description
1 polymer ?
#
loop_
_entity_poly.entity_id
_entity_poly.type
_entity_poly.pdbx_seq_one_letter_code
_entity_poly.pdbx_strand_id
1 'polypeptide(L)'
;MLPEVMERNPSSTQLERFVGVRSDAGYLFSRNLGSMINLTDKRILLIGCGTIGGFLAQQLAQCGAGAGQGYLSLVDSDVLSTGNLGRHLLGVPYLGRNKAEACAEFLLEQLPPLAIESYAGNVLTQKLSWDRYDLVIDATGEEALSLALNEHAVQSRPSSPPHLFVWLLGNGAIAQCLMTGEPERACLKCLKPELAGPPRYRALRPGSSLETISNLGCGDAEYIPFPVSRSVAAAALACELTIDWVNGNAGNRFRSLTLDSRRAFQVQNGSPTYLNACPACGVRS
;
A
#
# COMPACT_ATOMS: atom_id res chain seq x y z
N MET A 1 10.11 -67.88 20.23
CA MET A 1 11.36 -67.42 20.85
C MET A 1 11.93 -66.37 19.91
N LEU A 2 11.89 -65.09 20.29
CA LEU A 2 12.52 -64.02 19.48
C LEU A 2 14.04 -64.28 19.46
N PRO A 3 14.76 -64.01 18.36
CA PRO A 3 16.21 -64.26 18.30
C PRO A 3 16.97 -63.41 19.32
N GLU A 4 17.88 -64.02 20.10
CA GLU A 4 18.72 -63.39 21.16
C GLU A 4 19.47 -62.11 20.71
N VAL A 5 19.62 -61.91 19.40
CA VAL A 5 20.22 -60.71 18.80
C VAL A 5 19.40 -59.44 19.10
N MET A 6 18.08 -59.55 19.22
CA MET A 6 17.20 -58.41 19.51
C MET A 6 17.22 -57.98 20.99
N GLU A 7 17.65 -58.86 21.90
CA GLU A 7 17.79 -58.54 23.33
C GLU A 7 19.10 -57.79 23.65
N ARG A 8 20.09 -57.80 22.75
CA ARG A 8 21.41 -57.16 22.95
C ARG A 8 21.47 -55.65 22.66
N ASN A 9 20.41 -55.04 22.14
CA ASN A 9 20.30 -53.59 21.99
C ASN A 9 19.05 -53.03 22.69
N PRO A 10 19.03 -52.97 24.03
CA PRO A 10 17.93 -52.39 24.80
C PRO A 10 17.99 -50.86 24.92
N SER A 11 18.96 -50.17 24.28
CA SER A 11 18.92 -48.71 24.23
C SER A 11 17.99 -48.25 23.13
N SER A 12 16.88 -47.61 23.52
CA SER A 12 16.07 -46.82 22.60
C SER A 12 16.99 -45.84 21.86
N THR A 13 17.28 -46.12 20.60
CA THR A 13 18.04 -45.19 19.77
C THR A 13 17.09 -44.04 19.42
N GLN A 14 17.37 -42.83 19.88
CA GLN A 14 16.61 -41.65 19.47
C GLN A 14 16.79 -41.46 17.96
N LEU A 15 15.74 -41.75 17.20
CA LEU A 15 15.66 -41.44 15.78
C LEU A 15 15.13 -40.02 15.63
N GLU A 16 16.01 -39.07 15.35
CA GLU A 16 15.60 -37.73 14.93
C GLU A 16 15.22 -37.76 13.45
N ARG A 17 13.93 -37.62 13.16
CA ARG A 17 13.44 -37.51 11.78
C ARG A 17 13.56 -36.06 11.33
N PHE A 18 14.51 -35.79 10.45
CA PHE A 18 14.59 -34.50 9.76
C PHE A 18 13.64 -34.48 8.56
N VAL A 19 12.86 -33.41 8.43
CA VAL A 19 12.02 -33.14 7.26
C VAL A 19 12.50 -31.85 6.64
N GLY A 20 12.95 -31.93 5.39
CA GLY A 20 13.28 -30.75 4.60
C GLY A 20 12.01 -30.05 4.14
N VAL A 21 11.91 -28.75 4.38
CA VAL A 21 10.84 -27.90 3.83
C VAL A 21 11.49 -26.90 2.90
N ARG A 22 10.90 -26.69 1.71
CA ARG A 22 11.37 -25.65 0.80
C ARG A 22 11.23 -24.27 1.46
N SER A 23 12.26 -23.45 1.35
CA SER A 23 12.33 -22.12 1.95
C SER A 23 12.95 -21.07 1.00
N ASP A 24 13.09 -21.43 -0.28
CA ASP A 24 13.57 -20.50 -1.31
C ASP A 24 12.57 -19.37 -1.59
N ALA A 25 13.05 -18.21 -2.04
CA ALA A 25 12.23 -17.04 -2.32
C ALA A 25 11.07 -17.34 -3.30
N GLY A 26 11.34 -18.13 -4.34
CA GLY A 26 10.32 -18.53 -5.31
C GLY A 26 9.17 -19.30 -4.65
N TYR A 27 9.48 -20.22 -3.74
CA TYR A 27 8.48 -20.93 -2.95
C TYR A 27 7.72 -19.99 -1.98
N LEU A 28 8.43 -19.14 -1.23
CA LEU A 28 7.81 -18.25 -0.23
C LEU A 28 6.77 -17.30 -0.85
N PHE A 29 7.11 -16.65 -1.96
CA PHE A 29 6.28 -15.60 -2.57
C PHE A 29 5.30 -16.10 -3.63
N SER A 30 5.32 -17.39 -3.98
CA SER A 30 4.39 -17.94 -5.00
C SER A 30 3.39 -18.92 -4.41
N ARG A 31 3.71 -19.61 -3.30
CA ARG A 31 2.86 -20.68 -2.74
C ARG A 31 1.42 -20.23 -2.42
N ASN A 32 1.23 -18.98 -2.00
CA ASN A 32 -0.08 -18.47 -1.57
C ASN A 32 -0.90 -17.79 -2.68
N LEU A 33 -0.32 -17.65 -3.89
CA LEU A 33 -0.97 -16.96 -5.01
C LEU A 33 -1.55 -17.91 -6.06
N GLY A 34 -1.34 -19.23 -5.92
CA GLY A 34 -1.89 -20.23 -6.82
C GLY A 34 -1.39 -20.02 -8.25
N SER A 35 -2.30 -19.72 -9.18
CA SER A 35 -1.97 -19.42 -10.58
C SER A 35 -1.74 -17.93 -10.86
N MET A 36 -1.90 -17.05 -9.88
CA MET A 36 -1.69 -15.61 -10.06
C MET A 36 -0.19 -15.29 -10.13
N ILE A 37 0.14 -14.33 -10.99
CA ILE A 37 1.46 -13.71 -11.06
C ILE A 37 1.65 -12.85 -9.80
N ASN A 38 2.82 -12.96 -9.19
CA ASN A 38 3.20 -12.21 -8.00
C ASN A 38 3.98 -10.93 -8.38
N LEU A 39 4.52 -10.22 -7.39
CA LEU A 39 5.25 -8.96 -7.60
C LEU A 39 6.77 -9.15 -7.77
N THR A 40 7.23 -10.39 -7.96
CA THR A 40 8.65 -10.67 -8.22
C THR A 40 9.11 -9.92 -9.48
N ASP A 41 10.36 -9.45 -9.46
CA ASP A 41 10.98 -8.65 -10.52
C ASP A 41 10.36 -7.25 -10.75
N LYS A 42 9.34 -6.86 -9.98
CA LYS A 42 8.73 -5.52 -10.08
C LYS A 42 9.47 -4.49 -9.24
N ARG A 43 9.61 -3.29 -9.80
CA ARG A 43 10.18 -2.11 -9.16
C ARG A 43 9.03 -1.21 -8.71
N ILE A 44 8.76 -1.19 -7.42
CA ILE A 44 7.59 -0.48 -6.86
C ILE A 44 8.08 0.63 -5.95
N LEU A 45 7.56 1.84 -6.17
CA LEU A 45 7.74 2.98 -5.28
C LEU A 45 6.48 3.16 -4.43
N LEU A 46 6.61 3.04 -3.10
CA LEU A 46 5.53 3.33 -2.15
C LEU A 46 5.85 4.61 -1.39
N ILE A 47 4.98 5.61 -1.59
CA ILE A 47 5.05 6.94 -0.99
C ILE A 47 4.05 7.00 0.16
N GLY A 48 4.53 7.30 1.35
CA GLY A 48 3.79 7.22 2.60
C GLY A 48 3.89 5.82 3.19
N CYS A 49 4.54 5.72 4.34
CA CYS A 49 4.66 4.54 5.19
C CYS A 49 3.86 4.71 6.49
N GLY A 50 2.88 5.61 6.52
CA GLY A 50 1.95 5.80 7.63
C GLY A 50 0.94 4.66 7.82
N THR A 51 -0.23 4.96 8.37
CA THR A 51 -1.20 3.92 8.78
C THR A 51 -1.66 3.00 7.64
N ILE A 52 -1.88 3.51 6.43
CA ILE A 52 -2.22 2.66 5.25
C ILE A 52 -0.93 2.08 4.67
N GLY A 53 0.04 2.95 4.41
CA GLY A 53 1.32 2.64 3.77
C GLY A 53 2.11 1.53 4.44
N GLY A 54 2.22 1.51 5.76
CA GLY A 54 2.93 0.45 6.50
C GLY A 54 2.33 -0.93 6.24
N PHE A 55 1.01 -1.09 6.42
CA PHE A 55 0.34 -2.36 6.13
C PHE A 55 0.34 -2.71 4.64
N LEU A 56 0.34 -1.71 3.76
CA LEU A 56 0.45 -1.95 2.32
C LEU A 56 1.85 -2.44 1.95
N ALA A 57 2.91 -1.85 2.51
CA ALA A 57 4.29 -2.29 2.33
C ALA A 57 4.45 -3.76 2.72
N GLN A 58 3.90 -4.16 3.86
CA GLN A 58 3.89 -5.56 4.30
C GLN A 58 3.17 -6.49 3.32
N GLN A 59 1.99 -6.11 2.86
CA GLN A 59 1.22 -6.94 1.92
C GLN A 59 1.91 -7.06 0.55
N LEU A 60 2.48 -5.97 0.03
CA LEU A 60 3.26 -5.99 -1.20
C LEU A 60 4.50 -6.89 -1.06
N ALA A 61 5.24 -6.78 0.04
CA ALA A 61 6.39 -7.62 0.35
C ALA A 61 6.02 -9.11 0.43
N GLN A 62 4.91 -9.44 1.10
CA GLN A 62 4.37 -10.81 1.16
C GLN A 62 3.93 -11.35 -0.21
N CYS A 63 3.56 -10.46 -1.13
CA CYS A 63 3.28 -10.78 -2.53
C CYS A 63 4.52 -10.79 -3.43
N GLY A 64 5.73 -10.67 -2.87
CA GLY A 64 7.00 -10.77 -3.60
C GLY A 64 7.57 -9.45 -4.11
N ALA A 65 7.04 -8.29 -3.69
CA ALA A 65 7.66 -7.01 -4.03
C ALA A 65 9.05 -6.93 -3.39
N GLY A 66 10.08 -6.65 -4.19
CA GLY A 66 11.48 -6.71 -3.78
C GLY A 66 12.13 -8.09 -3.91
N ALA A 67 11.41 -9.12 -4.38
CA ALA A 67 12.01 -10.41 -4.71
C ALA A 67 12.59 -10.40 -6.14
N GLY A 68 13.52 -11.32 -6.40
CA GLY A 68 14.14 -11.47 -7.71
C GLY A 68 15.04 -10.28 -8.05
N GLN A 69 14.84 -9.69 -9.23
CA GLN A 69 15.55 -8.49 -9.70
C GLN A 69 14.79 -7.18 -9.43
N GLY A 70 13.65 -7.26 -8.75
CA GLY A 70 12.84 -6.13 -8.35
C GLY A 70 13.34 -5.47 -7.07
N TYR A 71 12.75 -4.33 -6.71
CA TYR A 71 12.98 -3.67 -5.42
C TYR A 71 11.72 -2.91 -4.99
N LEU A 72 11.51 -2.86 -3.68
CA LEU A 72 10.46 -2.05 -3.05
C LEU A 72 11.11 -0.81 -2.43
N SER A 73 10.90 0.36 -3.02
CA SER A 73 11.35 1.63 -2.45
C SER A 73 10.25 2.24 -1.58
N LEU A 74 10.59 2.56 -0.34
CA LEU A 74 9.71 3.17 0.66
C LEU A 74 10.12 4.63 0.88
N VAL A 75 9.17 5.56 0.86
CA VAL A 75 9.43 6.99 1.10
C VAL A 75 8.45 7.54 2.12
N ASP A 76 8.96 8.17 3.16
CA ASP A 76 8.15 8.86 4.17
C ASP A 76 8.99 9.96 4.84
N SER A 77 8.40 11.13 5.06
CA SER A 77 9.06 12.25 5.74
C SER A 77 8.93 12.21 7.26
N ASP A 78 7.98 11.44 7.78
CA ASP A 78 7.62 11.46 9.18
C ASP A 78 8.44 10.49 10.03
N VAL A 79 8.47 10.81 11.31
CA VAL A 79 8.98 9.96 12.39
C VAL A 79 7.82 9.27 13.10
N LEU A 80 8.01 8.02 13.52
CA LEU A 80 7.01 7.28 14.30
C LEU A 80 6.85 7.89 15.70
N SER A 81 5.64 8.32 16.03
CA SER A 81 5.28 8.84 17.36
C SER A 81 4.35 7.92 18.13
N THR A 82 4.22 8.13 19.44
CA THR A 82 3.34 7.34 20.33
C THR A 82 1.89 7.34 19.86
N GLY A 83 1.38 8.48 19.36
CA GLY A 83 0.02 8.61 18.82
C GLY A 83 -0.22 7.79 17.54
N ASN A 84 0.82 7.24 16.92
CA ASN A 84 0.69 6.36 15.75
C ASN A 84 0.50 4.89 16.14
N LEU A 85 1.01 4.46 17.30
CA LEU A 85 1.10 3.04 17.69
C LEU A 85 -0.24 2.29 17.62
N GLY A 86 -1.35 2.95 17.93
CA GLY A 86 -2.68 2.31 17.90
C GLY A 86 -3.20 1.95 16.50
N ARG A 87 -2.55 2.42 15.43
CA ARG A 87 -2.97 2.17 14.03
C ARG A 87 -1.83 2.02 13.04
N HIS A 88 -0.59 1.94 13.50
CA HIS A 88 0.58 1.78 12.65
C HIS A 88 1.07 0.33 12.67
N LEU A 89 1.72 -0.11 11.59
CA LEU A 89 2.33 -1.45 11.53
C LEU A 89 3.43 -1.59 12.60
N LEU A 90 4.29 -0.59 12.69
CA LEU A 90 5.41 -0.53 13.64
C LEU A 90 4.95 -0.32 15.08
N GLY A 91 5.64 -0.99 16.01
CA GLY A 91 5.43 -0.88 17.45
C GLY A 91 6.47 -0.02 18.19
N VAL A 92 6.44 -0.13 19.53
CA VAL A 92 7.33 0.58 20.46
C VAL A 92 8.82 0.55 20.09
N PRO A 93 9.40 -0.58 19.61
CA PRO A 93 10.83 -0.63 19.28
C PRO A 93 11.30 0.40 18.24
N TYR A 94 10.38 0.94 17.44
CA TYR A 94 10.69 1.87 16.35
C TYR A 94 10.33 3.33 16.65
N LEU A 95 9.91 3.65 17.88
CA LEU A 95 9.59 5.03 18.27
C LEU A 95 10.77 5.98 18.04
N GLY A 96 10.48 7.16 17.51
CA GLY A 96 11.51 8.18 17.23
C GLY A 96 12.33 7.92 15.95
N ARG A 97 12.01 6.87 15.18
CA ARG A 97 12.66 6.56 13.90
C ARG A 97 11.81 7.00 12.71
N ASN A 98 12.45 7.33 11.58
CA ASN A 98 11.72 7.60 10.35
C ASN A 98 10.89 6.38 9.93
N LYS A 99 9.64 6.62 9.51
CA LYS A 99 8.69 5.54 9.21
C LYS A 99 9.12 4.67 8.03
N ALA A 100 9.72 5.24 6.98
CA ALA A 100 10.15 4.47 5.82
C ALA A 100 11.35 3.57 6.16
N GLU A 101 12.36 4.13 6.85
CA GLU A 101 13.53 3.36 7.31
C GLU A 101 13.13 2.23 8.26
N ALA A 102 12.30 2.53 9.25
CA ALA A 102 11.86 1.55 10.22
C ALA A 102 10.94 0.47 9.60
N CYS A 103 10.08 0.83 8.63
CA CYS A 103 9.32 -0.15 7.87
C CYS A 103 10.22 -1.05 7.03
N ALA A 104 11.25 -0.50 6.37
CA ALA A 104 12.20 -1.32 5.61
C ALA A 104 12.93 -2.32 6.50
N GLU A 105 13.45 -1.87 7.65
CA GLU A 105 14.09 -2.75 8.64
C GLU A 105 13.15 -3.84 9.12
N PHE A 106 11.94 -3.46 9.57
CA PHE A 106 10.93 -4.41 10.03
C PHE A 106 10.64 -5.48 8.96
N LEU A 107 10.46 -5.08 7.70
CA LEU A 107 10.14 -6.02 6.62
C LEU A 107 11.32 -6.93 6.27
N LEU A 108 12.54 -6.44 6.28
CA LEU A 108 13.75 -7.24 6.05
C LEU A 108 13.99 -8.27 7.16
N GLU A 109 13.62 -7.96 8.41
CA GLU A 109 13.62 -8.94 9.49
C GLU A 109 12.58 -10.04 9.29
N GLN A 110 11.39 -9.70 8.77
CA GLN A 110 10.32 -10.68 8.54
C GLN A 110 10.53 -11.51 7.27
N LEU A 111 11.11 -10.91 6.22
CA LEU A 111 11.25 -11.48 4.88
C LEU A 111 12.66 -11.20 4.32
N PRO A 112 13.72 -11.85 4.86
CA PRO A 112 15.12 -11.56 4.51
C PRO A 112 15.52 -11.63 3.03
N PRO A 113 14.88 -12.45 2.16
CA PRO A 113 15.25 -12.51 0.74
C PRO A 113 14.88 -11.27 -0.10
N LEU A 114 14.23 -10.25 0.48
CA LEU A 114 13.76 -9.08 -0.26
C LEU A 114 14.82 -7.97 -0.37
N ALA A 115 14.76 -7.22 -1.46
CA ALA A 115 15.45 -5.95 -1.66
C ALA A 115 14.48 -4.79 -1.39
N ILE A 116 14.67 -4.12 -0.25
CA ILE A 116 13.85 -2.98 0.17
C ILE A 116 14.77 -1.78 0.42
N GLU A 117 14.46 -0.66 -0.23
CA GLU A 117 15.16 0.61 -0.05
C GLU A 117 14.26 1.59 0.69
N SER A 118 14.83 2.46 1.51
CA SER A 118 14.09 3.50 2.23
C SER A 118 14.69 4.87 2.01
N TYR A 119 13.82 5.88 1.88
CA TYR A 119 14.19 7.27 1.72
C TYR A 119 13.45 8.11 2.76
N ALA A 120 14.17 8.61 3.76
CA ALA A 120 13.64 9.55 4.74
C ALA A 120 13.54 10.95 4.10
N GLY A 121 12.32 11.47 3.93
CA GLY A 121 12.09 12.83 3.45
C GLY A 121 10.93 12.98 2.46
N ASN A 122 10.72 14.21 1.98
CA ASN A 122 9.64 14.51 1.06
C ASN A 122 9.98 13.99 -0.35
N VAL A 123 9.12 13.13 -0.91
CA VAL A 123 9.32 12.51 -2.22
C VAL A 123 9.56 13.51 -3.36
N LEU A 124 8.97 14.71 -3.32
CA LEU A 124 9.14 15.74 -4.35
C LEU A 124 10.55 16.35 -4.33
N THR A 125 11.26 16.25 -3.20
CA THR A 125 12.65 16.69 -3.05
C THR A 125 13.66 15.58 -3.27
N GLN A 126 13.21 14.31 -3.23
CA GLN A 126 14.07 13.18 -3.51
C GLN A 126 14.41 13.15 -5.01
N LYS A 127 15.69 12.95 -5.33
CA LYS A 127 16.17 12.82 -6.72
C LYS A 127 15.92 11.39 -7.23
N LEU A 128 14.66 10.94 -7.19
CA LEU A 128 14.27 9.64 -7.72
C LEU A 128 13.97 9.75 -9.21
N SER A 129 14.51 8.82 -9.99
CA SER A 129 14.14 8.65 -11.39
C SER A 129 12.87 7.78 -11.46
N TRP A 130 11.73 8.46 -11.60
CA TRP A 130 10.38 7.88 -11.57
C TRP A 130 10.14 6.85 -12.69
N ASP A 131 10.78 7.04 -13.84
CA ASP A 131 10.75 6.18 -15.02
C ASP A 131 11.39 4.80 -14.81
N ARG A 132 12.15 4.61 -13.71
CA ARG A 132 12.74 3.31 -13.36
C ARG A 132 11.77 2.36 -12.68
N TYR A 133 10.65 2.88 -12.16
CA TYR A 133 9.64 2.09 -11.46
C TYR A 133 8.58 1.58 -12.43
N ASP A 134 8.08 0.37 -12.18
CA ASP A 134 6.96 -0.19 -12.93
C ASP A 134 5.62 0.33 -12.39
N LEU A 135 5.58 0.69 -11.09
CA LEU A 135 4.40 1.17 -10.40
C LEU A 135 4.79 2.16 -9.29
N VAL A 136 4.06 3.27 -9.21
CA VAL A 136 4.13 4.22 -8.08
C VAL A 136 2.83 4.12 -7.29
N ILE A 137 2.94 4.08 -5.96
CA ILE A 137 1.81 3.99 -5.05
C ILE A 137 1.88 5.16 -4.07
N ASP A 138 0.79 5.93 -4.00
CA ASP A 138 0.61 6.99 -3.01
C ASP A 138 -0.39 6.53 -1.94
N ALA A 139 0.12 6.37 -0.72
CA ALA A 139 -0.61 6.04 0.49
C ALA A 139 -0.40 7.10 1.60
N THR A 140 -0.03 8.33 1.22
CA THR A 140 0.22 9.45 2.15
C THR A 140 -1.07 9.94 2.81
N GLY A 141 -2.18 9.93 2.06
CA GLY A 141 -3.44 10.52 2.48
C GLY A 141 -3.45 12.05 2.49
N GLU A 142 -2.39 12.70 1.97
CA GLU A 142 -2.27 14.15 1.90
C GLU A 142 -2.74 14.66 0.53
N GLU A 143 -3.91 15.30 0.48
CA GLU A 143 -4.55 15.71 -0.78
C GLU A 143 -3.63 16.58 -1.66
N ALA A 144 -2.88 17.52 -1.06
CA ALA A 144 -1.96 18.39 -1.80
C ALA A 144 -0.83 17.61 -2.48
N LEU A 145 -0.21 16.68 -1.76
CA LEU A 145 0.85 15.82 -2.29
C LEU A 145 0.31 14.87 -3.36
N SER A 146 -0.83 14.22 -3.12
CA SER A 146 -1.47 13.35 -4.11
C SER A 146 -1.79 14.09 -5.41
N LEU A 147 -2.24 15.34 -5.33
CA LEU A 147 -2.50 16.18 -6.51
C LEU A 147 -1.20 16.56 -7.24
N ALA A 148 -0.14 16.91 -6.51
CA ALA A 148 1.17 17.21 -7.11
C ALA A 148 1.78 15.98 -7.81
N LEU A 149 1.72 14.81 -7.19
CA LEU A 149 2.13 13.54 -7.78
C LEU A 149 1.32 13.22 -9.04
N ASN A 150 0.01 13.43 -8.99
CA ASN A 150 -0.86 13.24 -10.15
C ASN A 150 -0.51 14.20 -11.29
N GLU A 151 -0.28 15.48 -10.99
CA GLU A 151 0.11 16.47 -12.01
C GLU A 151 1.43 16.10 -12.67
N HIS A 152 2.46 15.77 -11.88
CA HIS A 152 3.74 15.30 -12.38
C HIS A 152 3.59 14.07 -13.28
N ALA A 153 2.80 13.08 -12.86
CA ALA A 153 2.56 11.86 -13.62
C ALA A 153 1.87 12.17 -14.95
N VAL A 154 0.83 13.00 -14.95
CA VAL A 154 0.07 13.33 -16.16
C VAL A 154 0.91 14.11 -17.16
N GLN A 155 1.70 15.09 -16.71
CA GLN A 155 2.59 15.88 -17.55
C GLN A 155 3.73 15.05 -18.16
N SER A 156 4.14 13.98 -17.49
CA SER A 156 5.24 13.11 -17.91
C SER A 156 4.79 11.90 -18.75
N ARG A 157 3.51 11.80 -19.13
CA ARG A 157 3.01 10.72 -19.99
C ARG A 157 3.55 10.85 -21.43
N PRO A 158 3.84 9.73 -22.12
CA PRO A 158 3.61 8.34 -21.70
C PRO A 158 4.75 7.72 -20.88
N SER A 159 5.82 8.47 -20.56
CA SER A 159 7.00 7.94 -19.87
C SER A 159 6.80 7.70 -18.37
N SER A 160 5.82 8.35 -17.74
CA SER A 160 5.46 8.10 -16.35
C SER A 160 4.81 6.72 -16.18
N PRO A 161 5.22 5.95 -15.15
CA PRO A 161 4.56 4.68 -14.84
C PRO A 161 3.10 4.90 -14.40
N PRO A 162 2.30 3.83 -14.29
CA PRO A 162 1.03 3.87 -13.59
C PRO A 162 1.20 4.37 -12.14
N HIS A 163 0.26 5.20 -11.69
CA HIS A 163 0.17 5.64 -10.29
C HIS A 163 -1.09 5.08 -9.65
N LEU A 164 -0.96 4.41 -8.50
CA LEU A 164 -2.03 3.94 -7.65
C LEU A 164 -2.17 4.85 -6.43
N PHE A 165 -3.30 5.55 -6.31
CA PHE A 165 -3.62 6.36 -5.15
C PHE A 165 -4.55 5.58 -4.22
N VAL A 166 -4.32 5.62 -2.92
CA VAL A 166 -5.21 4.99 -1.91
C VAL A 166 -5.46 5.94 -0.74
N TRP A 167 -6.72 6.06 -0.32
CA TRP A 167 -7.11 6.99 0.75
C TRP A 167 -8.34 6.51 1.53
N LEU A 168 -8.55 7.14 2.68
CA LEU A 168 -9.73 7.00 3.53
C LEU A 168 -10.54 8.30 3.52
N LEU A 169 -11.87 8.19 3.58
CA LEU A 169 -12.76 9.34 3.76
C LEU A 169 -13.67 9.15 4.97
N GLY A 170 -14.06 10.27 5.60
CA GLY A 170 -15.10 10.28 6.64
C GLY A 170 -14.71 9.52 7.90
N ASN A 171 -13.53 9.79 8.49
CA ASN A 171 -12.98 9.01 9.62
C ASN A 171 -12.96 7.50 9.32
N GLY A 172 -12.57 7.13 8.10
CA GLY A 172 -12.51 5.74 7.64
C GLY A 172 -13.86 5.07 7.40
N ALA A 173 -14.93 5.84 7.13
CA ALA A 173 -16.23 5.31 6.71
C ALA A 173 -16.16 4.61 5.34
N ILE A 174 -15.19 4.96 4.50
CA ILE A 174 -14.96 4.33 3.20
C ILE A 174 -13.47 4.41 2.85
N ALA A 175 -12.96 3.32 2.28
CA ALA A 175 -11.65 3.25 1.65
C ALA A 175 -11.81 3.28 0.13
N GLN A 176 -10.94 4.00 -0.56
CA GLN A 176 -10.96 4.08 -2.02
C GLN A 176 -9.55 4.02 -2.58
N CYS A 177 -9.42 3.50 -3.80
CA CYS A 177 -8.19 3.60 -4.56
C CYS A 177 -8.47 3.86 -6.04
N LEU A 178 -7.49 4.47 -6.72
CA LEU A 178 -7.53 4.75 -8.15
C LEU A 178 -6.16 4.45 -8.76
N MET A 179 -6.14 3.53 -9.73
CA MET A 179 -4.99 3.34 -10.61
C MET A 179 -5.12 4.19 -11.88
N THR A 180 -4.07 4.94 -12.20
CA THR A 180 -4.00 5.85 -13.34
C THR A 180 -2.86 5.42 -14.28
N GLY A 181 -2.74 6.07 -15.44
CA GLY A 181 -1.67 5.83 -16.42
C GLY A 181 -2.20 5.53 -17.82
N GLU A 182 -3.42 4.99 -17.91
CA GLU A 182 -4.07 4.74 -19.20
C GLU A 182 -4.53 6.04 -19.88
N PRO A 183 -4.34 6.19 -21.21
CA PRO A 183 -4.69 7.40 -21.93
C PRO A 183 -6.17 7.81 -21.81
N GLU A 184 -7.11 6.88 -21.91
CA GLU A 184 -8.54 7.16 -21.93
C GLU A 184 -9.19 7.21 -20.53
N ARG A 185 -8.40 6.94 -19.48
CA ARG A 185 -8.89 6.85 -18.10
C ARG A 185 -8.62 8.12 -17.31
N ALA A 186 -9.46 8.33 -16.29
CA ALA A 186 -9.35 9.41 -15.34
C ALA A 186 -7.98 9.42 -14.66
N CYS A 187 -7.42 10.62 -14.50
CA CYS A 187 -6.41 10.87 -13.48
C CYS A 187 -7.08 11.13 -12.12
N LEU A 188 -6.31 11.31 -11.05
CA LEU A 188 -6.86 11.62 -9.72
C LEU A 188 -7.70 12.91 -9.75
N LYS A 189 -7.20 13.96 -10.40
CA LYS A 189 -7.89 15.25 -10.49
C LYS A 189 -9.22 15.18 -11.25
N CYS A 190 -9.43 14.19 -12.13
CA CYS A 190 -10.73 13.94 -12.78
C CYS A 190 -11.82 13.51 -11.78
N LEU A 191 -11.47 13.02 -10.59
CA LEU A 191 -12.45 12.67 -9.56
C LEU A 191 -12.99 13.91 -8.84
N LYS A 192 -12.24 15.03 -8.84
CA LYS A 192 -12.65 16.32 -8.26
C LYS A 192 -11.96 17.49 -9.00
N PRO A 193 -12.46 17.86 -10.20
CA PRO A 193 -11.83 18.87 -11.05
C PRO A 193 -11.72 20.24 -10.37
N GLU A 194 -12.78 20.69 -9.72
CA GLU A 194 -12.82 21.94 -8.97
C GLU A 194 -12.57 21.67 -7.48
N LEU A 195 -11.65 22.41 -6.85
CA LEU A 195 -11.30 22.19 -5.44
C LEU A 195 -12.49 22.43 -4.50
N ALA A 196 -13.28 23.48 -4.78
CA ALA A 196 -14.50 23.82 -4.05
C ALA A 196 -15.76 23.13 -4.60
N GLY A 197 -15.65 22.42 -5.73
CA GLY A 197 -16.76 21.73 -6.37
C GLY A 197 -17.04 20.35 -5.77
N PRO A 198 -18.20 19.75 -6.10
CA PRO A 198 -18.53 18.41 -5.67
C PRO A 198 -17.59 17.37 -6.33
N PRO A 199 -17.25 16.28 -5.64
CA PRO A 199 -16.55 15.17 -6.27
C PRO A 199 -17.46 14.47 -7.29
N ARG A 200 -16.87 13.90 -8.34
CA ARG A 200 -17.56 13.11 -9.37
C ARG A 200 -18.34 11.93 -8.78
N TYR A 201 -17.79 11.32 -7.72
CA TYR A 201 -18.44 10.26 -6.97
C TYR A 201 -18.61 10.70 -5.52
N ARG A 202 -19.84 11.01 -5.14
CA ARG A 202 -20.15 11.38 -3.76
C ARG A 202 -20.06 10.14 -2.86
N ALA A 203 -19.05 10.12 -2.01
CA ALA A 203 -18.81 9.00 -1.09
C ALA A 203 -19.52 9.17 0.26
N LEU A 204 -19.57 10.38 0.82
CA LEU A 204 -20.13 10.64 2.15
C LEU A 204 -21.58 11.12 2.11
N ARG A 205 -22.38 10.63 3.07
CA ARG A 205 -23.76 11.08 3.29
C ARG A 205 -23.80 12.51 3.82
N PRO A 206 -24.83 13.30 3.47
CA PRO A 206 -25.02 14.61 4.09
C PRO A 206 -25.10 14.49 5.61
N GLY A 207 -24.50 15.44 6.34
CA GLY A 207 -24.53 15.45 7.80
C GLY A 207 -23.53 14.52 8.49
N SER A 208 -22.74 13.74 7.75
CA SER A 208 -21.60 13.02 8.32
C SER A 208 -20.58 14.03 8.86
N SER A 209 -20.51 14.20 10.18
CA SER A 209 -19.48 15.01 10.82
C SER A 209 -18.10 14.39 10.59
N LEU A 210 -17.11 15.22 10.29
CA LEU A 210 -15.71 14.85 10.38
C LEU A 210 -15.26 15.17 11.80
N GLU A 211 -14.81 14.14 12.51
CA GLU A 211 -14.19 14.35 13.81
C GLU A 211 -12.70 14.63 13.58
N THR A 212 -12.23 15.74 14.11
CA THR A 212 -10.81 16.10 14.18
C THR A 212 -10.51 16.41 15.63
N ILE A 213 -9.50 15.76 16.19
CA ILE A 213 -9.11 15.93 17.59
C ILE A 213 -7.79 16.70 17.64
N SER A 214 -7.78 17.80 18.39
CA SER A 214 -6.60 18.60 18.69
C SER A 214 -6.15 18.38 20.12
N ASN A 215 -4.90 17.95 20.33
CA ASN A 215 -4.32 17.77 21.66
C ASN A 215 -3.41 18.97 22.01
N LEU A 216 -4.04 20.14 22.25
CA LEU A 216 -3.36 21.39 22.58
C LEU A 216 -2.40 21.29 23.79
N GLY A 217 -2.65 20.36 24.72
CA GLY A 217 -1.84 20.16 25.92
C GLY A 217 -0.51 19.43 25.72
N CYS A 218 -0.32 18.72 24.60
CA CYS A 218 0.90 17.95 24.30
C CYS A 218 1.62 18.38 23.02
N GLY A 219 1.14 19.45 22.35
CA GLY A 219 1.72 19.91 21.08
C GLY A 219 1.53 18.93 19.91
N ASP A 220 0.68 17.92 20.08
CA ASP A 220 0.35 16.96 19.04
C ASP A 220 -0.48 17.63 17.94
N ALA A 221 -0.12 17.34 16.69
CA ALA A 221 -0.89 17.78 15.52
C ALA A 221 -2.33 17.25 15.58
N GLU A 222 -3.25 17.98 14.94
CA GLU A 222 -4.62 17.52 14.73
C GLU A 222 -4.63 16.13 14.07
N TYR A 223 -5.46 15.22 14.60
CA TYR A 223 -5.62 13.89 14.01
C TYR A 223 -7.07 13.51 13.80
N ILE A 224 -7.28 12.67 12.78
CA ILE A 224 -8.58 12.12 12.41
C ILE A 224 -8.69 10.73 13.04
N PRO A 225 -9.57 10.50 14.04
CA PRO A 225 -9.74 9.19 14.65
C PRO A 225 -10.40 8.21 13.70
N PHE A 226 -9.89 6.98 13.66
CA PHE A 226 -10.51 5.81 13.04
C PHE A 226 -9.83 4.53 13.55
N PRO A 227 -10.52 3.37 13.56
CA PRO A 227 -9.91 2.12 13.98
C PRO A 227 -8.90 1.61 12.95
N VAL A 228 -7.88 0.89 13.40
CA VAL A 228 -6.82 0.31 12.55
C VAL A 228 -7.36 -0.56 11.41
N SER A 229 -8.53 -1.19 11.62
CA SER A 229 -9.21 -1.98 10.58
C SER A 229 -9.49 -1.20 9.31
N ARG A 230 -9.68 0.12 9.38
CA ARG A 230 -9.90 0.97 8.19
C ARG A 230 -8.63 1.08 7.36
N SER A 231 -7.48 1.23 8.01
CA SER A 231 -6.18 1.30 7.34
C SER A 231 -5.80 -0.02 6.68
N VAL A 232 -6.00 -1.14 7.39
CA VAL A 232 -5.77 -2.49 6.86
C VAL A 232 -6.68 -2.75 5.66
N ALA A 233 -7.96 -2.37 5.74
CA ALA A 233 -8.90 -2.51 4.63
C ALA A 233 -8.50 -1.69 3.39
N ALA A 234 -8.02 -0.45 3.59
CA ALA A 234 -7.52 0.37 2.48
C ALA A 234 -6.24 -0.22 1.87
N ALA A 235 -5.32 -0.69 2.71
CA ALA A 235 -4.10 -1.35 2.25
C ALA A 235 -4.41 -2.63 1.47
N ALA A 236 -5.33 -3.47 1.94
CA ALA A 236 -5.78 -4.66 1.23
C ALA A 236 -6.41 -4.29 -0.12
N LEU A 237 -7.29 -3.29 -0.15
CA LEU A 237 -7.93 -2.81 -1.39
C LEU A 237 -6.90 -2.35 -2.44
N ALA A 238 -5.84 -1.64 -2.02
CA ALA A 238 -4.74 -1.24 -2.88
C ALA A 238 -3.88 -2.43 -3.33
N CYS A 239 -3.56 -3.35 -2.43
CA CYS A 239 -2.78 -4.56 -2.75
C CYS A 239 -3.49 -5.41 -3.81
N GLU A 240 -4.80 -5.64 -3.66
CA GLU A 240 -5.60 -6.38 -4.65
C GLU A 240 -5.55 -5.74 -6.03
N LEU A 241 -5.64 -4.40 -6.12
CA LEU A 241 -5.53 -3.70 -7.40
C LEU A 241 -4.10 -3.79 -7.99
N THR A 242 -3.06 -3.85 -7.15
CA THR A 242 -1.68 -4.08 -7.58
C THR A 242 -1.48 -5.52 -8.10
N ILE A 243 -2.08 -6.52 -7.47
CA ILE A 243 -2.06 -7.91 -7.95
C ILE A 243 -2.82 -8.03 -9.28
N ASP A 244 -3.99 -7.43 -9.39
CA ASP A 244 -4.76 -7.46 -10.64
C ASP A 244 -4.01 -6.76 -11.77
N TRP A 245 -3.30 -5.66 -11.48
CA TRP A 245 -2.43 -4.98 -12.42
C TRP A 245 -1.29 -5.87 -12.92
N VAL A 246 -0.56 -6.55 -12.02
CA VAL A 246 0.57 -7.40 -12.44
C VAL A 246 0.13 -8.60 -13.27
N ASN A 247 -1.11 -9.05 -13.07
CA ASN A 247 -1.75 -10.12 -13.84
C ASN A 247 -2.33 -9.64 -15.19
N GLY A 248 -2.15 -8.38 -15.56
CA GLY A 248 -2.62 -7.82 -16.83
C GLY A 248 -4.13 -7.54 -16.89
N ASN A 249 -4.85 -7.71 -15.78
CA ASN A 249 -6.29 -7.45 -15.69
C ASN A 249 -6.61 -6.63 -14.44
N ALA A 250 -6.19 -5.36 -14.42
CA ALA A 250 -6.51 -4.45 -13.31
C ALA A 250 -8.04 -4.22 -13.11
N GLY A 251 -8.92 -4.83 -13.92
CA GLY A 251 -10.38 -4.78 -13.77
C GLY A 251 -10.92 -3.35 -13.67
N ASN A 252 -11.54 -3.04 -12.54
CA ASN A 252 -11.94 -1.68 -12.20
C ASN A 252 -10.76 -0.90 -11.62
N ARG A 253 -10.35 0.19 -12.29
CA ARG A 253 -9.24 1.06 -11.86
C ARG A 253 -9.57 1.89 -10.64
N PHE A 254 -10.84 2.24 -10.47
CA PHE A 254 -11.37 2.91 -9.29
C PHE A 254 -12.14 1.89 -8.46
N ARG A 255 -11.70 1.67 -7.23
CA ARG A 255 -12.35 0.75 -6.30
C ARG A 255 -12.71 1.45 -5.02
N SER A 256 -13.81 0.99 -4.41
CA SER A 256 -14.34 1.53 -3.18
C SER A 256 -14.78 0.41 -2.27
N LEU A 257 -14.50 0.55 -0.98
CA LEU A 257 -14.94 -0.35 0.08
C LEU A 257 -15.62 0.46 1.19
N THR A 258 -16.94 0.38 1.23
CA THR A 258 -17.74 1.05 2.26
C THR A 258 -17.66 0.28 3.57
N LEU A 259 -17.21 0.96 4.62
CA LEU A 259 -16.87 0.41 5.93
C LEU A 259 -17.81 0.89 7.06
N ASP A 260 -18.52 1.99 6.83
CA ASP A 260 -19.67 2.44 7.63
C ASP A 260 -20.79 2.96 6.69
N SER A 261 -21.81 2.14 6.46
CA SER A 261 -22.94 2.45 5.57
C SER A 261 -23.87 3.55 6.09
N ARG A 262 -23.78 3.90 7.39
CA ARG A 262 -24.53 5.00 8.00
C ARG A 262 -23.91 6.36 7.67
N ARG A 263 -22.61 6.40 7.40
CA ARG A 263 -21.86 7.64 7.10
C ARG A 263 -21.46 7.77 5.64
N ALA A 264 -21.32 6.66 4.92
CA ALA A 264 -20.93 6.62 3.52
C ALA A 264 -21.95 5.88 2.64
N PHE A 265 -22.02 6.30 1.38
CA PHE A 265 -22.75 5.58 0.33
C PHE A 265 -21.93 4.37 -0.14
N GLN A 266 -22.62 3.38 -0.72
CA GLN A 266 -21.97 2.40 -1.58
C GLN A 266 -21.58 3.09 -2.89
N VAL A 267 -20.29 3.15 -3.17
CA VAL A 267 -19.76 3.67 -4.43
C VAL A 267 -19.36 2.48 -5.28
N GLN A 268 -19.93 2.37 -6.48
CA GLN A 268 -19.63 1.26 -7.38
C GLN A 268 -18.21 1.34 -7.91
N ASN A 269 -17.54 0.19 -8.00
CA ASN A 269 -16.26 0.08 -8.66
C ASN A 269 -16.42 0.39 -10.16
N GLY A 270 -15.40 0.99 -10.77
CA GLY A 270 -15.44 1.34 -12.18
C GLY A 270 -14.09 1.73 -12.73
N SER A 271 -14.05 2.12 -14.01
CA SER A 271 -12.87 2.65 -14.68
C SER A 271 -13.21 4.01 -15.29
N PRO A 272 -13.34 5.06 -14.47
CA PRO A 272 -13.80 6.38 -14.91
C PRO A 272 -12.97 6.88 -16.09
N THR A 273 -13.65 7.45 -17.08
CA THR A 273 -13.01 8.11 -18.23
C THR A 273 -12.44 9.47 -17.82
N TYR A 274 -11.46 9.98 -18.56
CA TYR A 274 -10.98 11.34 -18.32
C TYR A 274 -12.07 12.39 -18.53
N LEU A 275 -11.90 13.58 -17.95
CA LEU A 275 -12.79 14.73 -18.13
C LEU A 275 -12.07 15.83 -18.90
N ASN A 276 -12.69 16.38 -19.94
CA ASN A 276 -12.16 17.52 -20.70
C ASN A 276 -11.95 18.77 -19.81
N ALA A 277 -12.79 18.93 -18.79
CA ALA A 277 -12.69 20.02 -17.83
C ALA A 277 -11.61 19.78 -16.74
N CYS A 278 -10.87 18.66 -16.77
CA CYS A 278 -9.86 18.37 -15.76
C CYS A 278 -8.61 19.22 -16.00
N PRO A 279 -8.23 20.11 -15.07
CA PRO A 279 -7.10 21.02 -15.27
C PRO A 279 -5.77 20.28 -15.42
N ALA A 280 -5.61 19.12 -14.78
CA ALA A 280 -4.39 18.31 -14.92
C ALA A 280 -4.30 17.58 -16.26
N CYS A 281 -5.42 17.18 -16.88
CA CYS A 281 -5.40 16.43 -18.13
C CYS A 281 -5.28 17.34 -19.36
N GLY A 282 -5.60 18.63 -19.22
CA GLY A 282 -5.70 19.59 -20.31
C GLY A 282 -6.83 19.26 -21.30
N VAL A 283 -6.96 20.10 -22.32
CA VAL A 283 -7.68 19.74 -23.56
C VAL A 283 -6.72 18.85 -24.35
N ARG A 284 -6.96 17.55 -24.39
CA ARG A 284 -6.22 16.65 -25.27
C ARG A 284 -6.72 16.89 -26.70
N SER A 285 -5.85 17.45 -27.55
CA SER A 285 -6.07 17.60 -28.99
C SER A 285 -6.17 16.24 -29.68
#